data_AF-A0A534RKM9-F1
#
_entry.id   AF-A0A534RKM9-F1
#
_cell.length_a   1.000
_cell.length_b   1.000
_cell.length_c   1.000
_cell.angle_alpha   90.00
_cell.angle_beta   90.00
_cell.angle_gamma   90.00
#
_symmetry.space_group_name_H-M   'P 1'
#
loop_
_entity.id
_entity.type
_entity.pdbx_description
1 polymer ?
#
loop_
_entity_poly.entity_id
_entity_poly.type
_entity_poly.pdbx_seq_one_letter_code
_entity_poly.pdbx_strand_id
1 'polypeptide(L)'
;FILEADLPGVKEQDVSVKVEDGDLMLQGQRSFERVRTEGNFHCRERSAGQFVRRLRLPASVDQEQIRAEFRDGVLRVTLPKTRRKGKAEQ
;
A
#
# COMPACT_ATOMS: atom_id res chain seq x y z
N PHE A 1 -13.95 -2.44 0.16
CA PHE A 1 -12.83 -3.39 0.08
C PHE A 1 -11.74 -2.90 1.01
N ILE A 2 -10.86 -3.79 1.45
CA ILE A 2 -9.68 -3.46 2.26
C ILE A 2 -8.47 -4.04 1.53
N LEU A 3 -7.40 -3.26 1.45
CA LEU A 3 -6.07 -3.73 1.06
C LEU A 3 -5.15 -3.60 2.26
N GLU A 4 -4.43 -4.67 2.57
CA GLU A 4 -3.38 -4.68 3.58
C GLU A 4 -2.05 -5.09 2.93
N ALA A 5 -0.97 -4.41 3.31
CA ALA A 5 0.36 -4.70 2.81
C ALA A 5 1.39 -4.60 3.94
N ASP A 6 2.17 -5.67 4.11
CA ASP A 6 3.27 -5.72 5.07
C ASP A 6 4.48 -4.97 4.52
N LEU A 7 4.78 -3.83 5.13
CA LEU A 7 5.92 -2.98 4.81
C LEU A 7 6.83 -2.76 6.04
N PRO A 8 7.25 -3.82 6.77
CA PRO A 8 8.15 -3.65 7.90
C PRO A 8 9.46 -2.98 7.47
N GLY A 9 9.94 -2.07 8.33
CA GLY A 9 11.16 -1.30 8.11
C GLY A 9 11.07 -0.22 7.04
N VAL A 10 9.87 0.07 6.52
CA VAL A 10 9.62 1.21 5.62
C VAL A 10 9.03 2.35 6.44
N LYS A 11 9.51 3.58 6.23
CA LYS A 11 8.92 4.76 6.86
C LYS A 11 7.67 5.15 6.08
N GLU A 12 6.64 5.62 6.78
CA GLU A 12 5.39 6.04 6.15
C GLU A 12 5.61 7.08 5.03
N GLN A 13 6.48 8.06 5.26
CA GLN A 13 6.87 9.07 4.27
C GLN A 13 7.53 8.51 3.00
N ASP A 14 8.06 7.28 3.05
CA ASP A 14 8.69 6.60 1.91
C ASP A 14 7.68 5.71 1.16
N VAL A 15 6.39 5.78 1.51
CA VAL A 15 5.28 5.05 0.88
C VAL A 15 4.36 6.04 0.16
N SER A 16 4.00 5.73 -1.07
CA SER A 16 3.04 6.49 -1.87
C SER A 16 1.89 5.59 -2.30
N VAL A 17 0.66 6.05 -2.08
CA VAL A 17 -0.57 5.42 -2.59
C VAL A 17 -1.27 6.43 -3.48
N LYS A 18 -1.49 6.06 -4.75
CA LYS A 18 -2.16 6.90 -5.75
C LYS A 18 -3.20 6.11 -6.51
N VAL A 19 -4.19 6.81 -7.04
CA VAL A 19 -5.13 6.24 -8.02
C VAL A 19 -4.88 6.93 -9.36
N GLU A 20 -4.52 6.14 -10.36
CA GLU A 20 -4.24 6.62 -11.73
C GLU A 20 -4.91 5.65 -12.71
N ASP A 21 -5.66 6.17 -13.69
CA ASP A 21 -6.33 5.39 -14.73
C ASP A 21 -7.25 4.24 -14.22
N GLY A 22 -7.77 4.37 -13.00
CA GLY A 22 -8.60 3.35 -12.34
C GLY A 22 -7.82 2.25 -11.62
N ASP A 23 -6.50 2.38 -11.51
CA ASP A 23 -5.63 1.48 -10.76
C ASP A 23 -5.17 2.16 -9.46
N LEU A 24 -5.23 1.41 -8.36
CA LEU A 24 -4.53 1.78 -7.14
C LEU A 24 -3.07 1.37 -7.27
N MET A 25 -2.17 2.34 -7.21
CA MET A 25 -0.73 2.15 -7.26
C MET A 25 -0.12 2.40 -5.88
N LEU A 26 0.46 1.34 -5.32
CA LEU A 26 1.27 1.37 -4.10
C LEU A 26 2.74 1.33 -4.49
N GLN A 27 3.51 2.31 -4.06
CA GLN A 27 4.93 2.43 -4.34
C GLN A 27 5.70 2.76 -3.07
N GLY A 28 6.97 2.41 -3.04
CA GLY A 28 7.87 2.87 -2.00
C GLY A 28 9.24 2.24 -2.10
N GLN A 29 10.07 2.51 -1.11
CA GLN A 29 11.42 1.96 -1.04
C GLN A 29 11.68 1.39 0.34
N ARG A 30 12.02 0.10 0.39
CA ARG A 30 12.59 -0.50 1.59
C ARG A 30 14.08 -0.23 1.57
N SER A 31 14.57 0.59 2.48
CA SER A 31 16.00 0.80 2.68
C SER A 31 16.55 -0.21 3.67
N PHE A 32 17.83 -0.52 3.54
CA PHE A 32 18.58 -1.05 4.66
C PHE A 32 19.31 0.12 5.30
N GLU A 33 19.36 0.15 6.63
CA GLU A 33 20.48 0.82 7.27
C GLU A 33 21.74 0.20 6.66
N ARG A 34 22.58 1.05 6.06
CA ARG A 34 23.97 0.70 5.81
C ARG A 34 24.55 0.39 7.18
N VAL A 35 24.43 -0.86 7.62
CA VAL A 35 25.46 -1.46 8.45
C VAL A 35 26.70 -1.25 7.60
N ARG A 36 27.49 -0.27 8.03
CA ARG A 36 28.83 0.00 7.49
C ARG A 36 29.47 -1.35 7.27
N THR A 37 30.15 -1.45 6.15
CA THR A 37 30.96 -2.56 5.67
C THR A 37 32.03 -2.96 6.70
N GLU A 38 31.59 -3.50 7.84
CA GLU A 38 32.36 -4.00 8.97
C GLU A 38 31.59 -5.22 9.53
N GLY A 39 31.20 -6.15 8.64
CA GLY A 39 30.53 -7.38 9.03
C GLY A 39 29.81 -8.05 7.87
N ASN A 40 30.29 -9.24 7.47
CA ASN A 40 29.56 -10.08 6.52
C ASN A 40 28.30 -10.61 7.20
N PHE A 41 27.12 -10.45 6.58
CA PHE A 41 25.92 -11.11 7.05
C PHE A 41 26.10 -12.63 6.99
N HIS A 42 25.80 -13.36 8.08
CA HIS A 42 25.76 -14.82 8.07
C HIS A 42 24.59 -15.37 7.21
N CYS A 43 23.44 -14.71 7.26
CA CYS A 43 22.28 -14.95 6.39
C CYS A 43 21.46 -13.66 6.27
N ARG A 44 20.84 -13.44 5.10
CA ARG A 44 19.97 -12.30 4.84
C ARG A 44 18.76 -12.75 4.03
N GLU A 45 17.61 -12.83 4.70
CA GLU A 45 16.35 -13.29 4.10
C GLU A 45 15.48 -12.15 3.59
N ARG A 46 15.67 -10.93 4.13
CA ARG A 46 14.89 -9.76 3.75
C ARG A 46 15.44 -9.15 2.47
N SER A 47 14.55 -8.73 1.58
CA SER A 47 14.86 -7.90 0.41
C SER A 47 14.87 -6.40 0.77
N ALA A 48 15.63 -5.62 0.02
CA ALA A 48 15.42 -4.17 -0.11
C ALA A 48 15.36 -3.79 -1.58
N GLY A 49 14.97 -2.54 -1.77
CA GLY A 49 14.83 -1.93 -3.06
C GLY A 49 13.51 -1.21 -3.14
N GLN A 50 13.26 -0.70 -4.34
CA GLN A 50 11.98 -0.12 -4.68
C GLN A 50 10.96 -1.23 -4.88
N PHE A 51 9.72 -0.95 -4.51
CA PHE A 51 8.59 -1.81 -4.79
C PHE A 51 7.47 -1.00 -5.45
N VAL A 52 6.77 -1.64 -6.37
CA VAL A 52 5.56 -1.11 -6.99
C VAL A 52 4.56 -2.24 -7.09
N ARG A 53 3.32 -1.97 -6.67
CA ARG A 53 2.16 -2.85 -6.86
C ARG A 53 1.03 -2.02 -7.46
N ARG A 54 0.40 -2.59 -8.49
CA ARG A 54 -0.79 -2.02 -9.13
C ARG A 54 -1.94 -2.98 -8.97
N LEU A 55 -3.10 -2.45 -8.60
CA LEU A 55 -4.32 -3.22 -8.39
C LEU A 55 -5.46 -2.49 -9.08
N ARG A 56 -6.12 -3.18 -10.02
CA ARG A 56 -7.29 -2.63 -10.70
C ARG A 56 -8.41 -2.43 -9.70
N LEU A 57 -8.92 -1.20 -9.57
CA LEU A 57 -10.05 -0.94 -8.70
C LEU A 57 -11.35 -1.39 -9.38
N PRO A 58 -12.23 -2.10 -8.66
CA PRO A 58 -13.59 -2.32 -9.13
C PRO A 58 -14.30 -0.99 -9.37
N ALA A 59 -15.15 -0.90 -10.40
CA ALA A 59 -15.95 0.29 -10.70
C ALA A 59 -16.92 0.70 -9.56
N SER A 60 -17.12 -0.19 -8.58
CA SER A 60 -17.92 0.08 -7.39
C SER A 60 -17.15 0.81 -6.28
N VAL A 61 -15.87 1.16 -6.45
CA VAL A 61 -15.10 1.90 -5.44
C VAL A 61 -15.33 3.41 -5.57
N ASP A 62 -15.61 4.06 -4.45
CA ASP A 62 -15.65 5.50 -4.34
C ASP A 62 -14.22 6.03 -4.12
N GLN A 63 -13.64 6.61 -5.16
CA GLN A 63 -12.24 7.03 -5.16
C GLN A 63 -12.00 8.28 -4.30
N GLU A 64 -13.00 9.13 -4.11
CA GLU A 64 -12.88 10.38 -3.31
C GLU A 64 -12.82 10.09 -1.82
N GLN A 65 -13.30 8.91 -1.39
CA GLN A 65 -13.38 8.51 0.01
C GLN A 65 -12.34 7.44 0.38
N ILE A 66 -11.34 7.20 -0.46
CA ILE A 66 -10.23 6.30 -0.15
C ILE A 66 -9.43 6.88 1.02
N ARG A 67 -9.10 6.02 1.98
CA ARG A 67 -8.27 6.38 3.14
C ARG A 67 -7.16 5.36 3.33
N ALA A 68 -5.99 5.82 3.76
CA ALA A 68 -4.86 4.97 4.06
C ALA A 68 -4.37 5.26 5.48
N GLU A 69 -3.97 4.21 6.19
CA GLU A 69 -3.39 4.27 7.52
C GLU A 69 -2.13 3.39 7.53
N PHE A 70 -1.05 3.89 8.11
CA PHE A 70 0.18 3.14 8.27
C PHE A 70 0.50 2.98 9.76
N ARG A 71 0.53 1.74 10.24
CA ARG A 71 0.76 1.47 11.65
C ARG A 71 1.58 0.20 11.82
N ASP A 72 2.59 0.27 12.69
CA ASP A 72 3.40 -0.88 13.09
C ASP A 72 3.97 -1.68 11.91
N GLY A 73 4.31 -0.99 10.81
CA GLY A 73 4.87 -1.59 9.60
C GLY A 73 3.83 -2.17 8.63
N VAL A 74 2.53 -1.96 8.86
CA VAL A 74 1.45 -2.42 7.98
C VAL A 74 0.71 -1.22 7.39
N LEU A 75 0.57 -1.22 6.06
CA LEU A 75 -0.30 -0.28 5.36
C LEU A 75 -1.70 -0.88 5.21
N ARG A 76 -2.71 -0.15 5.66
CA ARG A 76 -4.12 -0.49 5.43
C ARG A 76 -4.79 0.60 4.59
N VAL A 77 -5.31 0.21 3.43
CA VAL A 77 -6.09 1.10 2.54
C VAL A 77 -7.55 0.67 2.54
N THR A 78 -8.41 1.59 2.97
CA THR A 78 -9.87 1.44 2.94
C THR A 78 -10.42 1.97 1.64
N LEU A 79 -11.08 1.10 0.87
CA LEU A 79 -11.65 1.37 -0.45
C LEU A 79 -13.18 1.26 -0.34
N PRO A 80 -13.88 2.32 0.09
CA PRO A 80 -15.32 2.27 0.28
C PRO A 80 -16.03 2.00 -1.04
N LYS A 81 -17.19 1.35 -0.97
CA LYS A 81 -18.03 1.17 -2.15
C LYS A 81 -18.83 2.45 -2.38
N THR A 82 -19.02 2.84 -3.65
CA THR A 82 -19.98 3.87 -4.02
C THR A 82 -21.35 3.49 -3.48
N ARG A 83 -22.04 4.44 -2.85
CA ARG A 83 -23.45 4.27 -2.52
C ARG A 83 -24.22 4.21 -3.83
N ARG A 84 -24.45 3.01 -4.36
CA ARG A 84 -25.58 2.80 -5.27
C ARG A 84 -26.82 3.16 -4.44
N LYS A 85 -27.58 4.18 -4.87
CA LYS A 85 -28.99 4.26 -4.48
C LYS A 85 -29.59 2.92 -4.87
N GLY A 86 -29.77 2.02 -3.89
CA GLY A 86 -30.61 0.85 -4.08
C GLY A 86 -31.93 1.39 -4.63
N LYS A 87 -32.37 0.86 -5.76
CA LYS A 87 -33.75 1.06 -6.18
C LYS A 87 -34.61 0.71 -4.96
N ALA A 88 -35.37 1.68 -4.47
CA ALA A 88 -36.57 1.35 -3.72
C ALA A 88 -37.42 0.53 -4.69
N GLU A 89 -37.49 -0.78 -4.46
CA GLU A 89 -38.50 -1.61 -5.08
C GLU A 89 -39.85 -1.10 -4.56
N GLN A 90 -40.72 -0.79 -5.51
CA GLN A 90 -42.10 -0.37 -5.31
C GLN A 90 -42.95 -1.53 -4.77
#